data_AF-A0A953M8G5-F1
#
_entry.id   AF-A0A953M8G5-F1
#
_cell.length_a   1.000
_cell.length_b   1.000
_cell.length_c   1.000
_cell.angle_alpha   90.00
_cell.angle_beta   90.00
_cell.angle_gamma   90.00
#
_symmetry.space_group_name_H-M   'P 1'
#
loop_
_entity.id
_entity.type
_entity.pdbx_description
1 polymer ?
#
loop_
_entity_poly.entity_id
_entity_poly.type
_entity_poly.pdbx_seq_one_letter_code
_entity_poly.pdbx_strand_id
1 'polypeptide(L)' 'MAAGWQTSGKTPAATLYSAIIREIARKGKDARFAKTERGRFAATGKGA' A
#
# COMPACT_ATOMS: atom_id res chain seq x y z
N MET A 1 -5.16 -18.11 -14.67
CA MET A 1 -4.94 -17.86 -13.23
C MET A 1 -4.15 -16.57 -13.10
N ALA A 2 -4.73 -15.50 -12.57
CA ALA A 2 -3.99 -14.26 -12.32
C ALA A 2 -3.47 -14.28 -10.88
N ALA A 3 -2.18 -14.54 -10.70
CA ALA A 3 -1.51 -14.58 -9.40
C ALA A 3 -1.10 -13.17 -8.93
N GLY A 4 -2.04 -12.22 -8.91
CA GLY A 4 -1.76 -10.82 -8.58
C GLY A 4 -2.99 -10.07 -8.06
N TRP A 5 -2.76 -9.07 -7.22
CA TRP A 5 -3.80 -8.24 -6.59
C TRP A 5 -4.71 -7.56 -7.63
N GLN A 6 -6.03 -7.73 -7.51
CA GLN A 6 -7.03 -7.26 -8.47
C GLN A 6 -7.87 -6.10 -7.91
N THR A 7 -8.21 -5.13 -8.77
CA THR A 7 -9.11 -4.01 -8.45
C THR A 7 -10.16 -3.84 -9.54
N SER A 8 -11.39 -3.47 -9.18
CA SER A 8 -12.47 -3.18 -10.13
C SER A 8 -12.40 -1.79 -10.78
N GLY A 9 -11.41 -0.97 -10.41
CA GLY A 9 -11.24 0.40 -10.90
C GLY A 9 -10.41 0.48 -12.18
N LYS A 10 -10.61 1.55 -12.96
CA LYS A 10 -9.84 1.85 -14.18
C LYS A 10 -8.35 2.13 -13.91
N THR A 11 -8.01 2.48 -12.67
CA THR A 11 -6.65 2.87 -12.24
C THR A 11 -6.18 2.01 -11.05
N PRO A 12 -5.77 0.75 -11.30
CA PRO A 12 -5.33 -0.16 -10.24
C PRO A 12 -4.15 0.38 -9.42
N ALA A 13 -3.20 1.07 -10.08
CA ALA A 13 -2.07 1.70 -9.40
C ALA A 13 -2.49 2.79 -8.39
N ALA A 14 -3.45 3.65 -8.76
CA ALA A 14 -3.96 4.68 -7.86
C ALA A 14 -4.75 4.07 -6.69
N THR A 15 -5.48 2.98 -6.95
CA THR A 15 -6.16 2.22 -5.91
C THR A 15 -5.16 1.66 -4.90
N LEU A 16 -4.10 1.00 -5.36
CA LEU A 16 -3.03 0.48 -4.50
C LEU A 16 -2.36 1.60 -3.68
N TYR A 17 -2.01 2.71 -4.35
CA TYR A 17 -1.43 3.89 -3.71
C TYR A 17 -2.32 4.42 -2.57
N SER A 18 -3.61 4.58 -2.82
CA SER A 18 -4.58 5.05 -1.80
C SER A 18 -4.77 4.06 -0.65
N ALA A 19 -4.68 2.75 -0.92
CA ALA A 19 -4.79 1.72 0.09
C ALA A 19 -3.58 1.77 1.04
N ILE A 20 -2.37 1.89 0.48
CA ILE A 20 -1.12 2.02 1.26
C ILE A 20 -1.16 3.29 2.12
N ILE A 21 -1.54 4.44 1.55
CA ILE A 21 -1.64 5.69 2.33
C ILE A 21 -2.63 5.56 3.49
N ARG A 22 -3.81 4.97 3.24
CA ARG A 22 -4.82 4.77 4.29
C ARG A 22 -4.34 3.83 5.38
N GLU A 23 -3.59 2.78 5.03
CA GLU A 23 -2.97 1.89 6.01
C GLU A 23 -1.96 2.64 6.88
N ILE A 24 -1.05 3.40 6.27
CA ILE A 24 -0.06 4.21 7.00
C ILE A 24 -0.75 5.18 7.94
N ALA A 25 -1.78 5.90 7.47
CA ALA A 25 -2.52 6.85 8.28
C ALA A 25 -3.27 6.19 9.46
N ARG A 26 -3.82 4.99 9.26
CA ARG A 26 -4.58 4.28 10.29
C ARG A 26 -3.69 3.57 11.32
N LYS A 27 -2.58 2.97 10.90
CA LYS A 27 -1.73 2.13 11.76
C LYS A 27 -0.49 2.87 12.27
N GLY A 28 -0.12 3.98 11.66
CA GLY A 28 1.05 4.78 12.06
C GLY A 28 2.32 3.92 12.14
N LYS A 29 2.88 3.79 13.35
CA LYS A 29 4.10 3.02 13.61
C LYS A 29 3.96 1.52 13.35
N ASP A 30 2.74 0.99 13.34
CA ASP A 30 2.46 -0.42 13.11
C ASP A 30 1.98 -0.71 11.68
N ALA A 31 2.10 0.27 10.79
CA ALA A 31 1.84 0.07 9.38
C ALA A 31 2.85 -0.90 8.75
N ARG A 32 2.38 -1.75 7.83
CA ARG A 32 3.23 -2.68 7.05
C ARG A 32 4.13 -1.96 6.05
N PHE A 33 3.78 -0.72 5.74
CA PHE A 33 4.49 0.14 4.80
C PHE A 33 4.86 1.46 5.48
N ALA A 34 5.93 2.08 5.01
CA ALA A 34 6.33 3.44 5.37
C ALA A 34 6.56 4.25 4.09
N LYS A 35 6.10 5.50 4.07
CA LYS A 35 6.33 6.43 2.95
C LYS A 35 7.74 6.98 3.05
N THR A 36 8.58 6.74 2.04
CA THR A 36 9.97 7.19 2.02
C THR A 36 10.14 8.44 1.17
N GLU A 37 9.47 8.51 0.03
CA GLU A 37 9.45 9.68 -0.86
C GLU A 37 8.09 9.82 -1.58
N ARG A 38 7.96 10.84 -2.43
CA ARG A 38 6.77 11.01 -3.26
C ARG A 38 6.62 9.83 -4.22
N GLY A 39 5.60 9.01 -3.98
CA GLY A 39 5.33 7.83 -4.82
C GLY A 39 6.12 6.58 -4.43
N ARG A 40 6.96 6.64 -3.39
CA ARG A 40 7.79 5.49 -2.95
C ARG A 40 7.42 5.07 -1.53
N PHE A 41 7.36 3.75 -1.34
CA PHE A 41 7.07 3.11 -0.06
C PHE A 41 8.04 1.97 0.19
N ALA A 42 8.42 1.78 1.45
CA ALA A 42 9.22 0.65 1.90
C ALA A 42 8.35 -0.29 2.76
N ALA A 43 8.60 -1.59 2.70
CA ALA A 43 8.01 -2.56 3.62
C ALA A 43 8.72 -2.49 4.98
N THR A 44 7.96 -2.50 6.07
CA THR A 44 8.48 -2.37 7.45
C THR A 44 8.69 -3.72 8.13
N GLY A 45 8.32 -4.83 7.48
CA GLY A 45 8.34 -6.18 8.07
C GLY A 45 7.22 -6.46 9.07
N LYS A 46 6.40 -5.47 9.45
CA LYS A 46 5.35 -5.58 10.49
C LYS A 46 4.05 -6.27 10.05
N GLY A 47 4.15 -7.32 9.25
CA GLY A 47 2.96 -8.08 8.84
C GLY A 47 3.26 -9.26 7.95
N ALA A 48 4.39 -9.92 8.21
CA ALA A 48 4.59 -11.32 7.87
C ALA A 48 4.10 -12.18 9.02
#